data_AF-A0A067PKV7-F1
#
_entry.id   AF-A0A067PKV7-F1
#
_cell.length_a   1.000
_cell.length_b   1.000
_cell.length_c   1.000
_cell.angle_alpha   90.00
_cell.angle_beta   90.00
_cell.angle_gamma   90.00
#
_symmetry.space_group_name_H-M   'P 1'
#
loop_
_entity.id
_entity.type
_entity.pdbx_description
1 polymer ?
#
loop_
_entity_poly.entity_id
_entity_poly.type
_entity_poly.pdbx_seq_one_letter_code
_entity_poly.pdbx_strand_id
1 'polypeptide(L)'
;MSSEEPLLPATTSQSDRLNMAKTWNALTRCKILTVGSFAINFVAQLYGMLTKPNMKDIADANHYAFSPNPYFIAGFFSLQMVLQLTWISKLFIPDDPRKKNDPTSYAEPAQLSYAPIYALGNICIAAWMIFWANERFVWSQIFVTINTLAQLYACFYLLPNFSLDNFWTHMVAQTFAGIGVLDFVDNGAVALRMVSPPARVVQVFSGVFFGLAALTTNPIFSATIVYDVVALYFGQHATWARVLGWMAVGLGAVALVKLAFFRLQASAIAL
;
A
#
# COMPACT_ATOMS: atom_id res chain seq x y z
N MET A 1 22.14 -4.59 33.45
CA MET A 1 21.01 -5.02 32.61
C MET A 1 21.39 -6.36 32.02
N SER A 2 20.97 -7.45 32.66
CA SER A 2 21.33 -8.81 32.26
C SER A 2 20.58 -9.18 30.99
N SER A 3 21.33 -9.54 29.94
CA SER A 3 20.80 -10.26 28.80
C SER A 3 20.39 -11.65 29.27
N GLU A 4 19.11 -11.83 29.61
CA GLU A 4 18.53 -13.16 29.80
C GLU A 4 18.51 -13.85 28.43
N GLU A 5 19.57 -14.62 28.19
CA GLU A 5 19.61 -15.62 27.14
C GLU A 5 18.47 -16.63 27.42
N PRO A 6 17.56 -16.90 26.47
CA PRO A 6 16.46 -17.80 26.72
C PRO A 6 16.99 -19.20 27.05
N LEU A 7 16.71 -19.67 28.27
CA LEU A 7 17.01 -21.03 28.72
C LEU A 7 16.28 -22.04 27.83
N LEU A 8 16.99 -22.55 26.82
CA LEU A 8 16.53 -23.63 25.96
C LEU A 8 16.43 -24.93 26.78
N PRO A 9 15.35 -25.73 26.62
CA PRO A 9 15.25 -27.02 27.28
C PRO A 9 16.41 -27.95 26.86
N ALA A 10 16.94 -28.70 27.82
CA ALA A 10 18.19 -29.46 27.76
C ALA A 10 18.29 -30.55 26.66
N THR A 11 17.27 -30.74 25.83
CA THR A 11 17.19 -31.78 24.78
C THR A 11 16.95 -31.25 23.35
N THR A 12 17.00 -29.93 23.12
CA THR A 12 16.86 -29.38 21.75
C THR A 12 18.06 -29.72 20.88
N SER A 13 17.81 -30.31 19.71
CA SER A 13 18.85 -30.68 18.75
C SER A 13 19.59 -29.44 18.24
N GLN A 14 20.84 -29.59 17.79
CA GLN A 14 21.61 -28.50 17.20
C GLN A 14 20.90 -27.86 16.00
N SER A 15 20.17 -28.66 15.21
CA SER A 15 19.33 -28.18 14.12
C SER A 15 18.19 -27.28 14.59
N ASP A 16 17.52 -27.62 15.70
CA ASP A 16 16.41 -26.83 16.23
C ASP A 16 16.90 -25.46 16.71
N ARG A 17 18.05 -25.43 17.38
CA ARG A 17 18.69 -24.18 17.83
C ARG A 17 19.05 -23.28 16.65
N LEU A 18 19.61 -23.85 15.59
CA LEU A 18 19.97 -23.11 14.38
C LEU A 18 18.72 -22.53 13.69
N ASN A 19 17.64 -23.31 13.59
CA ASN A 19 16.39 -22.86 12.98
C ASN A 19 15.76 -21.73 13.80
N MET A 20 15.70 -21.85 15.13
CA MET A 20 15.25 -20.77 16.00
C MET A 20 16.05 -19.48 15.81
N ALA A 21 17.38 -19.57 15.78
CA ALA A 21 18.24 -18.41 15.59
C ALA A 21 17.97 -17.70 14.23
N LYS A 22 17.76 -18.48 13.16
CA LYS A 22 17.38 -17.93 11.84
C LYS A 22 16.05 -17.20 11.90
N THR A 23 15.04 -17.77 12.57
CA THR A 23 13.71 -17.14 12.70
C THR A 23 13.79 -15.85 13.50
N TRP A 24 14.53 -15.82 14.61
CA TRP A 24 14.75 -14.58 15.39
C TRP A 24 15.44 -13.48 14.58
N ASN A 25 16.44 -13.86 13.78
CA ASN A 25 17.13 -12.92 12.90
C ASN A 25 16.18 -12.36 11.83
N ALA A 26 15.33 -13.20 11.23
CA ALA A 26 14.33 -12.77 10.26
C ALA A 26 13.31 -11.80 10.89
N LEU A 27 12.78 -12.13 12.07
CA LEU A 27 11.85 -11.28 12.82
C LEU A 27 12.48 -9.93 13.18
N THR A 28 13.72 -9.92 13.65
CA THR A 28 14.45 -8.69 14.01
C THR A 28 14.65 -7.79 12.79
N ARG A 29 15.08 -8.37 11.66
CA ARG A 29 15.20 -7.64 10.39
C ARG A 29 13.85 -7.07 9.95
N CYS A 30 12.78 -7.85 10.06
CA CYS A 30 11.42 -7.40 9.74
C CYS A 30 11.01 -6.19 10.58
N LYS A 31 11.25 -6.23 11.91
CA LYS A 31 10.98 -5.10 12.82
C LYS A 31 11.74 -3.83 12.42
N ILE A 32 13.04 -3.96 12.14
CA ILE A 32 13.88 -2.83 11.75
C ILE A 32 13.41 -2.23 10.42
N LEU A 33 13.18 -3.08 9.42
CA LEU A 33 12.75 -2.65 8.09
C LEU A 33 11.39 -1.95 8.15
N THR A 34 10.41 -2.54 8.83
CA THR A 34 9.06 -1.98 8.89
C THR A 34 9.00 -0.69 9.70
N VAL A 35 9.50 -0.68 10.94
CA VAL A 35 9.48 0.51 11.80
C VAL A 35 10.35 1.63 11.24
N GLY A 36 11.56 1.30 10.80
CA GLY A 36 12.51 2.30 10.30
C GLY A 36 12.02 2.98 9.03
N SER A 37 11.53 2.19 8.06
CA SER A 37 11.00 2.75 6.81
C SER A 37 9.70 3.53 7.03
N PHE A 38 8.79 3.05 7.89
CA PHE A 38 7.58 3.78 8.27
C PHE A 38 7.94 5.15 8.86
N ALA A 39 8.88 5.19 9.81
CA ALA A 39 9.30 6.45 10.43
C ALA A 39 9.91 7.43 9.43
N ILE A 40 10.75 6.95 8.51
CA ILE A 40 11.34 7.76 7.43
C ILE A 40 10.23 8.37 6.56
N ASN A 41 9.30 7.54 6.09
CA ASN A 41 8.18 8.01 5.27
C ASN A 41 7.30 8.99 6.02
N PHE A 42 6.91 8.66 7.25
CA PHE A 42 6.07 9.51 8.09
C PHE A 42 6.70 10.90 8.31
N VAL A 43 8.00 10.96 8.62
CA VAL A 43 8.71 12.24 8.77
C VAL A 43 8.77 13.01 7.45
N ALA A 44 9.00 12.35 6.32
CA ALA A 44 8.99 12.99 5.00
C ALA A 44 7.60 13.57 4.68
N GLN A 45 6.52 12.83 4.94
CA GLN A 45 5.14 13.30 4.74
C GLN A 45 4.82 14.49 5.66
N LEU A 46 5.23 14.45 6.93
CA LEU A 46 5.10 15.59 7.84
C LEU A 46 5.85 16.82 7.31
N TYR A 47 7.09 16.64 6.83
CA TYR A 47 7.84 17.72 6.18
C TYR A 47 7.08 18.30 4.99
N GLY A 48 6.58 17.46 4.09
CA GLY A 48 5.78 17.87 2.93
C GLY A 48 4.51 18.64 3.28
N MET A 49 3.82 18.28 4.37
CA MET A 49 2.60 18.96 4.80
C MET A 49 2.87 20.28 5.53
N LEU A 50 3.96 20.36 6.30
CA LEU A 50 4.21 21.45 7.24
C LEU A 50 5.12 22.56 6.68
N THR A 51 5.91 22.28 5.64
CA THR A 51 6.83 23.26 5.03
C THR A 51 6.13 24.18 4.03
N LYS A 52 6.82 25.20 3.51
CA LYS A 52 6.30 26.08 2.46
C LYS A 52 7.29 26.18 1.29
N PRO A 53 6.83 26.03 0.02
CA PRO A 53 5.48 25.58 -0.37
C PRO A 53 5.20 24.16 0.16
N ASN A 54 3.98 23.91 0.66
CA ASN A 54 3.61 22.56 1.10
C ASN A 54 3.13 21.71 -0.08
N MET A 55 2.95 20.41 0.16
CA MET A 55 2.47 19.43 -0.83
C MET A 55 1.19 19.90 -1.54
N LYS A 56 0.26 20.55 -0.82
CA LYS A 56 -0.97 21.08 -1.40
C LYS A 56 -0.69 22.28 -2.31
N ASP A 57 0.16 23.22 -1.88
CA ASP A 57 0.54 24.39 -2.68
C ASP A 57 1.16 23.94 -4.03
N ILE A 58 2.05 22.95 -3.99
CA ILE A 58 2.65 22.36 -5.20
C ILE A 58 1.60 21.66 -6.08
N ALA A 59 0.70 20.88 -5.47
CA ALA A 59 -0.36 20.17 -6.18
C ALA A 59 -1.36 21.13 -6.85
N ASP A 60 -1.76 22.20 -6.16
CA ASP A 60 -2.65 23.22 -6.71
C ASP A 60 -1.99 23.96 -7.89
N ALA A 61 -0.69 24.25 -7.80
CA ALA A 61 0.08 24.89 -8.87
C ALA A 61 0.28 23.98 -10.08
N ASN A 62 0.21 22.65 -9.90
CA ASN A 62 0.49 21.64 -10.92
C ASN A 62 -0.71 20.71 -11.13
N HIS A 63 -1.91 21.27 -11.26
CA HIS A 63 -3.12 20.50 -11.45
C HIS A 63 -3.28 20.02 -12.91
N TYR A 64 -3.24 18.71 -13.11
CA TYR A 64 -3.26 18.06 -14.44
C TYR A 64 -4.38 17.01 -14.56
N ALA A 65 -4.43 16.31 -15.69
CA ALA A 65 -5.52 15.40 -16.07
C ALA A 65 -5.82 14.30 -15.04
N PHE A 66 -4.86 13.91 -14.20
CA PHE A 66 -5.05 12.87 -13.20
C PHE A 66 -4.85 13.39 -11.78
N SER A 67 -5.03 14.69 -11.56
CA SER A 67 -4.93 15.25 -10.21
C SER A 67 -6.17 14.90 -9.38
N PRO A 68 -6.02 14.19 -8.25
CA PRO A 68 -7.12 13.81 -7.38
C PRO A 68 -7.54 14.97 -6.47
N ASN A 69 -8.69 14.81 -5.82
CA ASN A 69 -9.08 15.72 -4.76
C ASN A 69 -8.18 15.52 -3.52
N PRO A 70 -7.55 16.58 -2.99
CA PRO A 70 -6.55 16.46 -1.92
C PRO A 70 -7.14 15.93 -0.60
N TYR A 71 -8.44 16.12 -0.33
CA TYR A 71 -9.06 15.61 0.89
C TYR A 71 -9.25 14.09 0.86
N PHE A 72 -9.48 13.50 -0.32
CA PHE A 72 -9.49 12.05 -0.48
C PHE A 72 -8.09 11.48 -0.23
N ILE A 73 -7.05 12.13 -0.76
CA ILE A 73 -5.66 11.71 -0.51
C ILE A 73 -5.34 11.72 0.99
N ALA A 74 -5.65 12.82 1.68
CA ALA A 74 -5.45 12.91 3.14
C ALA A 74 -6.23 11.82 3.91
N GLY A 75 -7.48 11.56 3.52
CA GLY A 75 -8.31 10.52 4.12
C GLY A 75 -7.72 9.11 3.92
N PHE A 76 -7.27 8.80 2.70
CA PHE A 76 -6.67 7.51 2.39
C PHE A 76 -5.39 7.27 3.18
N PHE A 77 -4.45 8.21 3.17
CA PHE A 77 -3.20 8.07 3.92
C PHE A 77 -3.43 7.96 5.44
N SER A 78 -4.46 8.63 5.98
CA SER A 78 -4.83 8.49 7.39
C SER A 78 -5.31 7.07 7.71
N LEU A 79 -6.17 6.49 6.88
CA LEU A 79 -6.59 5.09 7.01
C LEU A 79 -5.39 4.15 6.86
N GLN A 80 -4.55 4.39 5.86
CA GLN A 80 -3.39 3.56 5.56
C GLN A 80 -2.38 3.58 6.71
N MET A 81 -2.21 4.71 7.39
CA MET A 81 -1.38 4.82 8.61
C MET A 81 -1.90 3.88 9.71
N VAL A 82 -3.21 3.84 9.96
CA VAL A 82 -3.82 2.95 10.96
C VAL A 82 -3.60 1.48 10.57
N LEU A 83 -3.80 1.12 9.31
CA LEU A 83 -3.59 -0.23 8.81
C LEU A 83 -2.12 -0.66 8.97
N GLN A 84 -1.18 0.21 8.58
CA GLN A 84 0.25 -0.06 8.68
C GLN A 84 0.71 -0.20 10.13
N LEU A 85 0.29 0.69 11.04
CA LEU A 85 0.62 0.60 12.46
C LEU A 85 0.04 -0.66 13.10
N THR A 86 -1.20 -1.03 12.74
CA THR A 86 -1.84 -2.27 13.21
C THR A 86 -1.05 -3.49 12.74
N TRP A 87 -0.67 -3.53 11.45
CA TRP A 87 0.15 -4.59 10.89
C TRP A 87 1.53 -4.67 11.55
N ILE A 88 2.23 -3.54 11.72
CA ILE A 88 3.53 -3.47 12.41
C ILE A 88 3.42 -3.96 13.86
N SER A 89 2.35 -3.62 14.57
CA SER A 89 2.16 -4.02 15.97
C SER A 89 2.19 -5.54 16.18
N LYS A 90 1.75 -6.31 15.16
CA LYS A 90 1.77 -7.79 15.18
C LYS A 90 3.19 -8.39 15.17
N LEU A 91 4.21 -7.59 14.85
CA LEU A 91 5.61 -8.02 15.01
C LEU A 91 6.03 -8.04 16.48
N PHE A 92 5.36 -7.28 17.34
CA PHE A 92 5.75 -7.06 18.73
C PHE A 92 4.83 -7.78 19.73
N ILE A 93 3.65 -8.19 19.30
CA ILE A 93 2.65 -8.85 20.12
C ILE A 93 2.49 -10.29 19.60
N PRO A 94 2.78 -11.33 20.41
CA PRO A 94 2.62 -12.70 19.97
C PRO A 94 1.15 -13.08 19.87
N ASP A 95 0.80 -13.93 18.91
CA ASP A 95 -0.58 -14.41 18.72
C ASP A 95 -1.06 -15.28 19.91
N ASP A 96 -0.14 -15.90 20.66
CA ASP A 96 -0.42 -16.54 21.95
C ASP A 96 0.51 -15.95 23.03
N PRO A 97 -0.02 -15.24 24.06
CA PRO A 97 0.79 -14.68 25.15
C PRO A 97 1.63 -15.70 25.92
N ARG A 98 1.31 -17.00 25.84
CA ARG A 98 2.07 -18.09 26.47
C ARG A 98 3.31 -18.48 25.65
N LYS A 99 3.41 -18.06 24.39
CA LYS A 99 4.47 -18.41 23.44
C LYS A 99 5.50 -17.29 23.21
N LYS A 100 5.70 -16.38 24.18
CA LYS A 100 6.64 -15.23 24.06
C LYS A 100 8.08 -15.59 23.67
N ASN A 101 8.52 -16.80 23.99
CA ASN A 101 9.87 -17.29 23.66
C ASN A 101 9.95 -18.00 22.30
N ASP A 102 8.83 -18.14 21.61
CA ASP A 102 8.74 -18.74 20.28
C ASP A 102 8.62 -17.64 19.21
N PRO A 103 9.65 -17.42 18.37
CA PRO A 103 9.62 -16.38 17.35
C PRO A 103 8.56 -16.62 16.28
N THR A 104 8.05 -17.85 16.11
CA THR A 104 6.98 -18.16 15.15
C THR A 104 5.61 -17.71 15.64
N SER A 105 5.48 -17.39 16.94
CA SER A 105 4.28 -16.76 17.48
C SER A 105 4.18 -15.27 17.16
N TYR A 106 5.22 -14.71 16.54
CA TYR A 106 5.28 -13.32 16.08
C TYR A 106 5.36 -13.32 14.56
N ALA A 107 4.62 -12.42 13.92
CA ALA A 107 4.64 -12.21 12.48
C ALA A 107 4.27 -13.47 11.66
N GLU A 108 3.19 -13.37 10.90
CA GLU A 108 2.86 -14.41 9.94
C GLU A 108 3.88 -14.49 8.78
N PRO A 109 4.02 -15.65 8.10
CA PRO A 109 5.00 -15.82 7.02
C PRO A 109 4.86 -14.80 5.87
N ALA A 110 3.63 -14.38 5.55
CA ALA A 110 3.40 -13.38 4.51
C ALA A 110 3.97 -12.01 4.93
N GLN A 111 3.84 -11.64 6.20
CA GLN A 111 4.38 -10.39 6.75
C GLN A 111 5.91 -10.35 6.67
N LEU A 112 6.58 -11.47 7.00
CA LEU A 112 8.04 -11.57 6.89
C LEU A 112 8.53 -11.42 5.44
N SER A 113 7.82 -12.04 4.50
CA SER A 113 8.13 -11.96 3.07
C SER A 113 7.89 -10.55 2.50
N TYR A 114 6.84 -9.87 2.96
CA TYR A 114 6.44 -8.56 2.44
C TYR A 114 7.26 -7.40 3.02
N ALA A 115 7.82 -7.52 4.22
CA ALA A 115 8.53 -6.45 4.90
C ALA A 115 9.62 -5.72 4.07
N PRO A 116 10.44 -6.39 3.24
CA PRO A 116 11.39 -5.70 2.36
C PRO A 116 10.71 -4.84 1.29
N ILE A 117 9.61 -5.31 0.69
CA ILE A 117 8.84 -4.55 -0.31
C ILE A 117 8.12 -3.37 0.35
N TYR A 118 7.55 -3.59 1.53
CA TYR A 118 6.98 -2.52 2.36
C TYR A 118 8.01 -1.42 2.65
N ALA A 119 9.23 -1.82 3.04
CA ALA A 119 10.29 -0.87 3.35
C ALA A 119 10.78 -0.11 2.13
N LEU A 120 10.95 -0.79 0.99
CA LEU A 120 11.26 -0.16 -0.29
C LEU A 120 10.20 0.89 -0.66
N GLY A 121 8.92 0.53 -0.55
CA GLY A 121 7.82 1.44 -0.86
C GLY A 121 7.83 2.70 -0.01
N ASN A 122 7.99 2.57 1.30
CA ASN A 122 8.10 3.72 2.20
C ASN A 122 9.30 4.63 1.89
N ILE A 123 10.46 4.04 1.55
CA ILE A 123 11.64 4.82 1.13
C ILE A 123 11.38 5.53 -0.20
N CYS A 124 10.72 4.88 -1.15
CA CYS A 124 10.33 5.49 -2.42
C CYS A 124 9.36 6.65 -2.23
N ILE A 125 8.35 6.54 -1.36
CA ILE A 125 7.43 7.64 -1.06
C ILE A 125 8.14 8.79 -0.34
N ALA A 126 9.06 8.49 0.59
CA ALA A 126 9.88 9.52 1.22
C ALA A 126 10.74 10.28 0.20
N ALA A 127 11.38 9.57 -0.73
CA ALA A 127 12.15 10.17 -1.81
C ALA A 127 11.27 10.97 -2.77
N TRP A 128 10.10 10.44 -3.14
CA TRP A 128 9.07 11.15 -3.91
C TRP A 128 8.74 12.49 -3.27
N MET A 129 8.47 12.54 -1.97
CA MET A 129 8.14 13.78 -1.27
C MET A 129 9.25 14.84 -1.40
N ILE A 130 10.52 14.43 -1.27
CA ILE A 130 11.66 15.34 -1.43
C ILE A 130 11.70 15.92 -2.86
N PHE A 131 11.57 15.08 -3.89
CA PHE A 131 11.61 15.55 -5.27
C PHE A 131 10.37 16.35 -5.66
N TRP A 132 9.20 15.96 -5.17
CA TRP A 132 7.92 16.66 -5.36
C TRP A 132 7.96 18.08 -4.79
N ALA A 133 8.41 18.24 -3.54
CA ALA A 133 8.52 19.53 -2.88
C ALA A 133 9.50 20.50 -3.57
N ASN A 134 10.41 19.96 -4.41
CA ASN A 134 11.36 20.73 -5.21
C ASN A 134 10.95 20.82 -6.70
N GLU A 135 9.70 20.46 -7.03
CA GLU A 135 9.14 20.45 -8.40
C GLU A 135 9.98 19.64 -9.41
N ARG A 136 10.71 18.63 -8.91
CA ARG A 136 11.51 17.69 -9.73
C ARG A 136 10.67 16.48 -10.14
N PHE A 137 9.57 16.73 -10.85
CA PHE A 137 8.51 15.73 -11.11
C PHE A 137 8.96 14.47 -11.86
N VAL A 138 9.98 14.56 -12.73
CA VAL A 138 10.53 13.38 -13.42
C VAL A 138 11.22 12.44 -12.43
N TRP A 139 12.01 12.98 -11.50
CA TRP A 139 12.65 12.18 -10.45
C TRP A 139 11.62 11.60 -9.48
N SER A 140 10.64 12.43 -9.12
CA SER A 140 9.45 12.02 -8.38
C SER A 140 8.77 10.79 -9.02
N GLN A 141 8.61 10.81 -10.35
CA GLN A 141 7.96 9.73 -11.10
C GLN A 141 8.76 8.43 -11.06
N ILE A 142 10.09 8.50 -11.09
CA ILE A 142 10.95 7.31 -11.01
C ILE A 142 10.67 6.56 -9.71
N PHE A 143 10.64 7.25 -8.57
CA PHE A 143 10.40 6.61 -7.27
C PHE A 143 8.97 6.08 -7.14
N VAL A 144 7.98 6.82 -7.62
CA VAL A 144 6.59 6.34 -7.68
C VAL A 144 6.48 5.09 -8.55
N THR A 145 7.17 5.05 -9.68
CA THR A 145 7.20 3.87 -10.56
C THR A 145 7.80 2.67 -9.86
N ILE A 146 8.95 2.84 -9.19
CA ILE A 146 9.59 1.75 -8.42
C ILE A 146 8.65 1.25 -7.32
N ASN A 147 8.05 2.15 -6.54
CA ASN A 147 7.08 1.78 -5.51
C ASN A 147 5.92 0.97 -6.12
N THR A 148 5.26 1.52 -7.14
CA THR A 148 4.07 0.92 -7.76
C THR A 148 4.38 -0.48 -8.28
N LEU A 149 5.47 -0.65 -9.04
CA LEU A 149 5.84 -1.95 -9.57
C LEU A 149 6.20 -2.95 -8.46
N ALA A 150 6.90 -2.51 -7.41
CA ALA A 150 7.24 -3.37 -6.28
C ALA A 150 5.99 -3.82 -5.49
N GLN A 151 5.03 -2.91 -5.24
CA GLN A 151 3.80 -3.25 -4.54
C GLN A 151 2.89 -4.17 -5.38
N LEU A 152 2.78 -3.92 -6.69
CA LEU A 152 2.05 -4.82 -7.60
C LEU A 152 2.72 -6.20 -7.65
N TYR A 153 4.06 -6.25 -7.75
CA TYR A 153 4.79 -7.52 -7.66
C TYR A 153 4.47 -8.27 -6.36
N ALA A 154 4.44 -7.58 -5.22
CA ALA A 154 4.09 -8.20 -3.95
C ALA A 154 2.68 -8.81 -3.99
N CYS A 155 1.70 -8.05 -4.48
CA CYS A 155 0.30 -8.47 -4.50
C CYS A 155 0.01 -9.61 -5.48
N PHE A 156 0.72 -9.69 -6.61
CA PHE A 156 0.43 -10.66 -7.67
C PHE A 156 1.32 -11.90 -7.67
N TYR A 157 2.52 -11.81 -7.09
CA TYR A 157 3.53 -12.86 -7.21
C TYR A 157 4.16 -13.28 -5.89
N LEU A 158 4.39 -12.35 -4.96
CA LEU A 158 5.09 -12.66 -3.71
C LEU A 158 4.18 -13.25 -2.64
N LEU A 159 3.02 -12.63 -2.45
CA LEU A 159 2.11 -12.99 -1.37
C LEU A 159 1.38 -14.29 -1.69
N PRO A 160 1.16 -15.16 -0.69
CA PRO A 160 0.28 -16.31 -0.85
C PRO A 160 -1.15 -15.87 -1.15
N ASN A 161 -2.01 -16.83 -1.48
CA ASN A 161 -3.44 -16.56 -1.60
C ASN A 161 -3.99 -16.00 -0.29
N PHE A 162 -4.92 -15.05 -0.41
CA PHE A 162 -5.59 -14.44 0.72
C PHE A 162 -6.25 -15.49 1.63
N SER A 163 -6.07 -15.34 2.94
CA SER A 163 -6.71 -16.09 4.03
C SER A 163 -6.93 -15.16 5.24
N LEU A 164 -7.61 -15.66 6.28
CA LEU A 164 -7.75 -14.90 7.52
C LEU A 164 -6.42 -14.75 8.27
N ASP A 165 -5.51 -15.72 8.14
CA ASP A 165 -4.20 -15.69 8.78
C ASP A 165 -3.33 -14.56 8.22
N ASN A 166 -3.48 -14.26 6.92
CA ASN A 166 -2.72 -13.23 6.22
C ASN A 166 -3.47 -11.94 5.90
N PHE A 167 -4.65 -11.79 6.51
CA PHE A 167 -5.55 -10.67 6.27
C PHE A 167 -4.86 -9.31 6.36
N TRP A 168 -4.10 -9.08 7.42
CA TRP A 168 -3.46 -7.78 7.66
C TRP A 168 -2.35 -7.46 6.67
N THR A 169 -1.58 -8.45 6.25
CA THR A 169 -0.56 -8.26 5.20
C THR A 169 -1.23 -7.90 3.88
N HIS A 170 -2.32 -8.58 3.51
CA HIS A 170 -3.08 -8.22 2.30
C HIS A 170 -3.71 -6.83 2.40
N MET A 171 -4.29 -6.46 3.54
CA MET A 171 -4.84 -5.12 3.75
C MET A 171 -3.79 -4.03 3.51
N VAL A 172 -2.59 -4.17 4.09
CA VAL A 172 -1.52 -3.20 3.88
C VAL A 172 -1.01 -3.24 2.45
N ALA A 173 -0.65 -4.42 1.93
CA ALA A 173 -0.04 -4.54 0.61
C ALA A 173 -0.95 -4.07 -0.52
N GLN A 174 -2.24 -4.41 -0.46
CA GLN A 174 -3.17 -4.13 -1.55
C GLN A 174 -3.67 -2.69 -1.55
N THR A 175 -3.85 -2.08 -0.37
CA THR A 175 -4.12 -0.63 -0.30
C THR A 175 -2.89 0.16 -0.75
N PHE A 176 -1.67 -0.28 -0.40
CA PHE A 176 -0.44 0.38 -0.85
C PHE A 176 -0.21 0.22 -2.36
N ALA A 177 -0.48 -0.96 -2.91
CA ALA A 177 -0.42 -1.18 -4.35
C ALA A 177 -1.47 -0.38 -5.11
N GLY A 178 -2.70 -0.32 -4.58
CA GLY A 178 -3.80 0.45 -5.18
C GLY A 178 -3.48 1.94 -5.25
N ILE A 179 -3.14 2.57 -4.12
CA ILE A 179 -2.78 4.00 -4.13
C ILE A 179 -1.52 4.28 -4.96
N GLY A 180 -0.59 3.33 -5.03
CA GLY A 180 0.56 3.44 -5.94
C GLY A 180 0.15 3.59 -7.41
N VAL A 181 -0.93 2.93 -7.83
CA VAL A 181 -1.50 3.12 -9.18
C VAL A 181 -1.97 4.56 -9.37
N LEU A 182 -2.65 5.14 -8.38
CA LEU A 182 -3.08 6.54 -8.43
C LEU A 182 -1.87 7.48 -8.49
N ASP A 183 -0.89 7.30 -7.59
CA ASP A 183 0.34 8.10 -7.54
C ASP A 183 1.07 8.04 -8.90
N PHE A 184 1.12 6.86 -9.52
CA PHE A 184 1.77 6.65 -10.81
C PHE A 184 1.13 7.47 -11.93
N VAL A 185 -0.20 7.51 -11.99
CA VAL A 185 -0.91 8.26 -13.04
C VAL A 185 -0.95 9.75 -12.74
N ASP A 186 -1.13 10.18 -11.48
CA ASP A 186 -1.13 11.59 -11.09
C ASP A 186 0.24 12.22 -11.30
N ASN A 187 1.27 11.69 -10.65
CA ASN A 187 2.62 12.21 -10.80
C ASN A 187 3.12 12.07 -12.25
N GLY A 188 2.68 11.03 -12.97
CA GLY A 188 2.98 10.85 -14.39
C GLY A 188 2.35 11.95 -15.25
N ALA A 189 1.10 12.33 -14.96
CA ALA A 189 0.42 13.42 -15.63
C ALA A 189 1.09 14.77 -15.35
N VAL A 190 1.58 14.99 -14.13
CA VAL A 190 2.36 16.19 -13.78
C VAL A 190 3.69 16.21 -14.55
N ALA A 191 4.46 15.12 -14.51
CA ALA A 191 5.75 15.02 -15.18
C ALA A 191 5.65 15.21 -16.71
N LEU A 192 4.56 14.73 -17.31
CA LEU A 192 4.27 14.87 -18.74
C LEU A 192 3.47 16.14 -19.09
N ARG A 193 3.09 16.94 -18.09
CA ARG A 193 2.23 18.13 -18.23
C ARG A 193 0.94 17.85 -18.99
N MET A 194 0.28 16.74 -18.68
CA MET A 194 -0.91 16.28 -19.38
C MET A 194 -2.13 17.08 -18.96
N VAL A 195 -2.55 18.03 -19.80
CA VAL A 195 -3.69 18.92 -19.52
C VAL A 195 -5.03 18.18 -19.47
N SER A 196 -5.95 18.70 -18.66
CA SER A 196 -7.33 18.19 -18.55
C SER A 196 -8.26 18.90 -19.56
N PRO A 197 -9.15 18.18 -20.27
CA PRO A 197 -9.27 16.73 -20.32
C PRO A 197 -8.13 16.09 -21.13
N PRO A 198 -7.68 14.86 -20.80
CA PRO A 198 -6.70 14.16 -21.61
C PRO A 198 -7.30 13.72 -22.95
N ALA A 199 -6.46 13.39 -23.93
CA ALA A 199 -6.91 12.91 -25.23
C ALA A 199 -7.84 11.69 -25.11
N ARG A 200 -8.85 11.56 -26.00
CA ARG A 200 -9.86 10.48 -25.93
C ARG A 200 -9.25 9.09 -25.84
N VAL A 201 -8.14 8.85 -26.54
CA VAL A 201 -7.42 7.58 -26.50
C VAL A 201 -6.91 7.26 -25.08
N VAL A 202 -6.38 8.26 -24.37
CA VAL A 202 -5.93 8.14 -22.98
C VAL A 202 -7.12 7.85 -22.08
N GLN A 203 -8.26 8.54 -22.27
CA GLN A 203 -9.48 8.28 -21.50
C GLN A 203 -9.96 6.83 -21.64
N VAL A 204 -9.98 6.29 -22.86
CA VAL A 204 -10.36 4.90 -23.12
C VAL A 204 -9.37 3.94 -22.46
N PHE A 205 -8.07 4.16 -22.63
CA PHE A 205 -7.05 3.31 -22.00
C PHE A 205 -7.12 3.35 -20.47
N SER A 206 -7.37 4.50 -19.85
CA SER A 206 -7.60 4.60 -18.40
C SER A 206 -8.81 3.79 -17.98
N GLY A 207 -9.93 3.88 -18.71
CA GLY A 207 -11.12 3.08 -18.43
C GLY A 207 -10.87 1.57 -18.52
N VAL A 208 -10.16 1.13 -19.57
CA VAL A 208 -9.78 -0.28 -19.74
C VAL A 208 -8.83 -0.72 -18.62
N PHE A 209 -7.82 0.09 -18.31
CA PHE A 209 -6.83 -0.21 -17.29
C PHE A 209 -7.48 -0.34 -15.89
N PHE A 210 -8.25 0.66 -15.45
CA PHE A 210 -8.93 0.59 -14.15
C PHE A 210 -9.98 -0.52 -14.13
N GLY A 211 -10.70 -0.71 -15.24
CA GLY A 211 -11.68 -1.80 -15.40
C GLY A 211 -11.05 -3.16 -15.22
N LEU A 212 -9.96 -3.45 -15.95
CA LEU A 212 -9.23 -4.70 -15.82
C LEU A 212 -8.64 -4.86 -14.42
N ALA A 213 -8.03 -3.81 -13.86
CA ALA A 213 -7.49 -3.84 -12.51
C ALA A 213 -8.55 -4.20 -11.47
N ALA A 214 -9.74 -3.59 -11.53
CA ALA A 214 -10.85 -3.92 -10.64
C ALA A 214 -11.50 -5.28 -10.96
N LEU A 215 -11.42 -5.81 -12.18
CA LEU A 215 -12.01 -7.10 -12.56
C LEU A 215 -11.12 -8.29 -12.23
N THR A 216 -9.79 -8.16 -12.30
CA THR A 216 -8.87 -9.30 -12.17
C THR A 216 -8.23 -9.43 -10.78
N THR A 217 -8.41 -8.44 -9.91
CA THR A 217 -7.81 -8.43 -8.56
C THR A 217 -8.79 -8.87 -7.46
N ASN A 218 -8.30 -9.04 -6.24
CA ASN A 218 -9.14 -9.29 -5.06
C ASN A 218 -10.00 -8.05 -4.69
N PRO A 219 -10.98 -8.21 -3.77
CA PRO A 219 -11.86 -7.12 -3.38
C PRO A 219 -11.19 -5.90 -2.73
N ILE A 220 -10.10 -6.07 -1.97
CA ILE A 220 -9.43 -4.96 -1.27
C ILE A 220 -8.75 -4.03 -2.28
N PHE A 221 -7.98 -4.60 -3.20
CA PHE A 221 -7.36 -3.84 -4.29
C PHE A 221 -8.41 -3.20 -5.18
N SER A 222 -9.46 -3.95 -5.55
CA SER A 222 -10.58 -3.43 -6.36
C SER A 222 -11.27 -2.23 -5.69
N ALA A 223 -11.52 -2.31 -4.38
CA ALA A 223 -12.11 -1.20 -3.62
C ALA A 223 -11.19 0.03 -3.58
N THR A 224 -9.87 -0.19 -3.53
CA THR A 224 -8.89 0.91 -3.60
C THR A 224 -8.92 1.59 -4.97
N ILE A 225 -8.96 0.83 -6.07
CA ILE A 225 -9.09 1.42 -7.42
C ILE A 225 -10.39 2.22 -7.58
N VAL A 226 -11.51 1.73 -7.01
CA VAL A 226 -12.76 2.51 -6.97
C VAL A 226 -12.56 3.82 -6.21
N TYR A 227 -11.93 3.77 -5.04
CA TYR A 227 -11.62 4.95 -4.24
C TYR A 227 -10.78 5.96 -5.02
N ASP A 228 -9.75 5.50 -5.71
CA ASP A 228 -8.84 6.34 -6.51
C ASP A 228 -9.59 7.05 -7.65
N VAL A 229 -10.45 6.33 -8.37
CA VAL A 229 -11.26 6.93 -9.44
C VAL A 229 -12.29 7.91 -8.89
N VAL A 230 -12.83 7.68 -7.70
CA VAL A 230 -13.67 8.66 -6.99
C VAL A 230 -12.87 9.91 -6.60
N ALA A 231 -11.64 9.73 -6.09
CA ALA A 231 -10.76 10.85 -5.77
C ALA A 231 -10.44 11.69 -7.01
N LEU A 232 -10.16 11.05 -8.15
CA LEU A 232 -9.98 11.69 -9.46
C LEU A 232 -11.26 12.41 -9.90
N TYR A 233 -12.43 11.78 -9.77
CA TYR A 233 -13.71 12.39 -10.11
C TYR A 233 -13.91 13.73 -9.39
N PHE A 234 -13.67 13.78 -8.08
CA PHE A 234 -13.78 15.01 -7.28
C PHE A 234 -12.62 15.99 -7.46
N GLY A 235 -11.50 15.55 -8.05
CA GLY A 235 -10.36 16.41 -8.37
C GLY A 235 -10.53 17.12 -9.71
N GLN A 236 -11.27 16.53 -10.64
CA GLN A 236 -11.39 17.01 -12.02
C GLN A 236 -12.66 17.82 -12.27
N HIS A 237 -12.73 18.46 -13.44
CA HIS A 237 -13.88 19.27 -13.87
C HIS A 237 -14.40 18.89 -15.26
N ALA A 238 -15.55 19.47 -15.61
CA ALA A 238 -16.18 19.39 -16.93
C ALA A 238 -16.35 17.95 -17.45
N THR A 239 -16.03 17.71 -18.73
CA THR A 239 -16.25 16.43 -19.40
C THR A 239 -15.43 15.31 -18.77
N TRP A 240 -14.21 15.59 -18.31
CA TRP A 240 -13.34 14.56 -17.76
C TRP A 240 -13.84 14.03 -16.41
N ALA A 241 -14.30 14.92 -15.54
CA ALA A 241 -15.00 14.51 -14.32
C ALA A 241 -16.20 13.60 -14.63
N ARG A 242 -17.04 13.94 -15.62
CA ARG A 242 -18.18 13.06 -15.97
C ARG A 242 -17.74 11.66 -16.42
N VAL A 243 -16.67 11.57 -17.20
CA VAL A 243 -16.12 10.28 -17.64
C VAL A 243 -15.59 9.47 -16.46
N LEU A 244 -14.82 10.09 -15.56
CA LEU A 244 -14.35 9.46 -14.33
C LEU A 244 -15.51 9.04 -13.42
N GLY A 245 -16.58 9.83 -13.32
CA GLY A 245 -17.79 9.49 -12.57
C GLY A 245 -18.47 8.21 -13.09
N TRP A 246 -18.60 8.08 -14.42
CA TRP A 246 -19.11 6.85 -15.02
C TRP A 246 -18.18 5.65 -14.79
N MET A 247 -16.86 5.86 -14.85
CA MET A 247 -15.89 4.82 -14.48
C MET A 247 -16.09 4.40 -13.02
N ALA A 248 -16.19 5.34 -12.07
CA ALA A 248 -16.40 5.05 -10.66
C ALA A 248 -17.67 4.22 -10.41
N VAL A 249 -18.78 4.54 -11.08
CA VAL A 249 -20.02 3.77 -10.98
C VAL A 249 -19.83 2.33 -11.49
N GLY A 250 -19.21 2.16 -12.67
CA GLY A 250 -18.97 0.84 -13.24
C GLY A 250 -18.04 -0.02 -12.38
N LEU A 251 -16.94 0.55 -11.90
CA LEU A 251 -15.99 -0.12 -11.02
C LEU A 251 -16.62 -0.43 -9.66
N GLY A 252 -17.44 0.47 -9.12
CA GLY A 252 -18.19 0.26 -7.88
C GLY A 252 -19.14 -0.92 -7.98
N ALA A 253 -19.85 -1.06 -9.09
CA ALA A 253 -20.70 -2.23 -9.34
C ALA A 253 -19.88 -3.54 -9.36
N VAL A 254 -18.72 -3.54 -10.03
CA VAL A 254 -17.79 -4.70 -10.03
C VAL A 254 -17.33 -5.05 -8.62
N ALA A 255 -16.88 -4.07 -7.84
CA ALA A 255 -16.41 -4.28 -6.48
C ALA A 255 -17.51 -4.81 -5.56
N LEU A 256 -18.74 -4.28 -5.66
CA LEU A 256 -19.88 -4.77 -4.88
C LEU A 256 -20.24 -6.21 -5.22
N VAL A 257 -20.26 -6.56 -6.50
CA VAL A 257 -20.49 -7.94 -6.95
C VAL A 257 -19.43 -8.88 -6.37
N LYS A 258 -18.15 -8.50 -6.45
CA LYS A 258 -17.06 -9.28 -5.86
C LYS A 258 -17.19 -9.47 -4.36
N LEU A 259 -17.51 -8.41 -3.63
CA LEU A 259 -17.73 -8.48 -2.18
C LEU A 259 -18.89 -9.42 -1.83
N ALA A 260 -19.97 -9.41 -2.62
CA ALA A 260 -21.10 -10.31 -2.41
C ALA A 260 -20.69 -11.79 -2.63
N PHE A 261 -20.00 -12.11 -3.72
CA PHE A 261 -19.52 -13.47 -3.99
C PHE A 261 -18.48 -13.95 -2.98
N PHE A 262 -17.59 -13.05 -2.53
CA PHE A 262 -16.59 -13.35 -1.51
C PHE A 262 -17.23 -13.77 -0.18
N ARG A 263 -18.30 -13.08 0.25
CA ARG A 263 -19.05 -13.42 1.46
C ARG A 263 -19.78 -14.77 1.36
N LEU A 264 -20.32 -15.09 0.19
CA LEU A 264 -21.00 -16.37 -0.04
C LEU A 264 -20.04 -17.55 0.07
N GLN A 265 -18.84 -17.44 -0.50
CA GLN A 265 -17.80 -18.47 -0.39
C GLN A 265 -17.31 -18.65 1.04
N ALA A 266 -17.08 -17.56 1.78
CA ALA A 266 -16.67 -17.65 3.18
C ALA A 266 -17.73 -18.30 4.08
N SER A 267 -19.02 -18.04 3.80
CA SER A 267 -20.14 -18.62 4.56
C SER A 267 -20.35 -20.10 4.25
N ALA A 268 -20.06 -20.54 3.02
CA ALA A 268 -20.17 -21.94 2.61
C ALA A 268 -19.05 -22.84 3.17
N ILE A 269 -17.89 -22.27 3.54
CA ILE A 269 -16.77 -22.99 4.15
C ILE A 269 -16.93 -23.08 5.68
N ALA A 270 -17.78 -22.24 6.28
CA ALA A 270 -18.05 -22.20 7.72
C ALA A 270 -19.20 -23.13 8.17
N LEU A 271 -19.79 -23.88 7.24
CA LEU A 271 -20.83 -24.91 7.47
C LEU A 271 -20.24 -26.30 7.24
#